data_AF-A0A161HHH3-F1
#
_entry.id   AF-A0A161HHH3-F1
#
_cell.length_a   1.000
_cell.length_b   1.000
_cell.length_c   1.000
_cell.angle_alpha   90.00
_cell.angle_beta   90.00
_cell.angle_gamma   90.00
#
_symmetry.space_group_name_H-M   'P 1'
#
loop_
_entity.id
_entity.type
_entity.pdbx_description
1 polymer ?
#
loop_
_entity_poly.entity_id
_entity_poly.type
_entity_poly.pdbx_seq_one_letter_code
_entity_poly.pdbx_strand_id
1 'polypeptide(L)'
;MALVGFELEHARDHWIQNTRHPRCIPLGQVDDRHTRRDILAALAAQDPIPSVVVVVCSLARTPDRSTEGFLADLRSRTTAPVWLLLDEASIARGREIDLEARYRAWQALSERACLDRLLPDDPAQADHRDAQILLDAFDHTKDHAS
;
A
#
# COMPACT_ATOMS: atom_id res chain seq x y z
N MET A 1 -3.91 10.86 5.05
CA MET A 1 -3.38 9.53 4.73
C MET A 1 -2.09 9.75 3.94
N ALA A 2 -1.00 9.13 4.35
CA ALA A 2 0.24 9.13 3.56
C ALA A 2 0.23 7.92 2.63
N LEU A 3 0.60 8.10 1.36
CA LEU A 3 0.60 7.04 0.35
C LEU A 3 2.02 6.76 -0.12
N VAL A 4 2.39 5.49 -0.18
CA VAL A 4 3.70 5.02 -0.65
C VAL A 4 3.48 3.97 -1.73
N GLY A 5 4.01 4.19 -2.93
CA GLY A 5 4.04 3.16 -3.96
C GLY A 5 5.25 2.25 -3.77
N PHE A 6 5.07 0.94 -3.85
CA PHE A 6 6.13 -0.05 -3.69
C PHE A 6 5.89 -1.21 -4.66
N GLU A 7 6.88 -1.55 -5.49
CA GLU A 7 6.75 -2.66 -6.45
C GLU A 7 5.50 -2.59 -7.37
N LEU A 8 5.21 -1.39 -7.91
CA LEU A 8 4.16 -1.22 -8.91
C LEU A 8 4.73 -1.46 -10.31
N GLU A 9 4.01 -2.21 -11.15
CA GLU A 9 4.48 -2.52 -12.50
C GLU A 9 4.39 -1.28 -13.42
N HIS A 10 3.36 -0.45 -13.24
CA HIS A 10 3.18 0.80 -13.99
C HIS A 10 3.29 2.04 -13.10
N ALA A 11 4.32 2.09 -12.24
CA ALA A 11 4.48 3.12 -11.22
C ALA A 11 4.30 4.56 -11.73
N ARG A 12 4.77 4.90 -12.94
CA ARG A 12 4.68 6.25 -13.52
C ARG A 12 3.26 6.69 -13.89
N ASP A 13 2.44 5.76 -14.36
CA ASP A 13 1.07 6.03 -14.81
C ASP A 13 0.03 5.64 -13.75
N HIS A 14 0.48 5.05 -12.64
CA HIS A 14 -0.38 4.62 -11.54
C HIS A 14 -1.08 5.82 -10.88
N TRP A 15 -2.35 5.64 -10.49
CA TRP A 15 -3.18 6.72 -9.93
C TRP A 15 -2.56 7.34 -8.67
N ILE A 16 -1.76 6.58 -7.92
CA ILE A 16 -1.09 7.05 -6.71
C ILE A 16 -0.18 8.26 -6.96
N GLN A 17 0.43 8.36 -8.14
CA GLN A 17 1.30 9.49 -8.51
C GLN A 17 0.49 10.75 -8.86
N ASN A 18 -0.77 10.56 -9.27
CA ASN A 18 -1.61 11.61 -9.84
C ASN A 18 -2.76 12.02 -8.93
N THR A 19 -2.95 11.33 -7.80
CA THR A 19 -4.02 11.65 -6.86
C THR A 19 -3.85 13.04 -6.28
N ARG A 20 -4.88 13.87 -6.43
CA ARG A 20 -4.95 15.24 -5.86
C ARG A 20 -5.96 15.33 -4.72
N HIS A 21 -6.38 14.19 -4.20
CA HIS A 21 -7.37 14.17 -3.15
C HIS A 21 -6.81 14.83 -1.87
N PRO A 22 -7.50 15.80 -1.25
CA PRO A 22 -6.94 16.60 -0.15
C PRO A 22 -6.59 15.80 1.11
N ARG A 23 -7.17 14.59 1.26
CA ARG A 23 -6.88 13.66 2.35
C ARG A 23 -5.67 12.74 2.10
N CYS A 24 -5.09 12.80 0.90
CA CYS A 24 -4.02 11.92 0.46
C CYS A 24 -2.74 12.71 0.22
N ILE A 25 -1.65 12.27 0.84
CA ILE A 25 -0.31 12.84 0.67
C ILE A 25 0.56 11.77 0.02
N PRO A 26 0.82 11.84 -1.29
CA PRO A 26 1.74 10.91 -1.94
C PRO A 26 3.18 11.20 -1.50
N LEU A 27 3.82 10.21 -0.87
CA LEU A 27 5.25 10.27 -0.47
C LEU A 27 6.19 9.80 -1.60
N GLY A 28 5.65 9.14 -2.63
CA GLY A 28 6.38 8.72 -3.83
C GLY A 28 6.44 7.20 -4.01
N GLN A 29 7.29 6.76 -4.94
CA GLN A 29 7.53 5.37 -5.30
C GLN A 29 8.88 4.89 -4.76
N VAL A 30 8.92 3.69 -4.19
CA VAL A 30 10.16 3.00 -3.87
C VAL A 30 10.59 2.16 -5.07
N ASP A 31 11.65 2.59 -5.76
CA ASP A 31 12.25 1.87 -6.88
C ASP A 31 13.62 1.29 -6.53
N ASP A 32 14.33 1.92 -5.59
CA ASP A 32 15.65 1.50 -5.15
C ASP A 32 15.93 1.81 -3.66
N ARG A 33 17.17 1.54 -3.24
CA ARG A 33 17.61 1.75 -1.86
C ARG A 33 17.67 3.22 -1.47
N HIS A 34 17.94 4.12 -2.42
CA HIS A 34 17.95 5.56 -2.18
C HIS A 34 16.53 6.04 -1.92
N THR A 35 15.59 5.77 -2.83
CA THR A 35 14.17 6.14 -2.70
C THR A 35 13.53 5.54 -1.46
N ARG A 36 13.93 4.31 -1.08
CA ARG A 36 13.49 3.68 0.18
C ARG A 36 13.88 4.53 1.38
N ARG A 37 15.12 5.01 1.47
CA ARG A 37 15.57 5.84 2.60
C ARG A 37 14.84 7.18 2.61
N ASP A 38 14.67 7.79 1.44
CA ASP A 38 14.01 9.08 1.31
C ASP A 38 12.54 9.01 1.75
N ILE A 39 11.82 7.97 1.35
CA ILE A 39 10.43 7.74 1.77
C ILE A 39 10.34 7.52 3.28
N LEU A 40 11.24 6.73 3.87
CA LEU A 40 11.25 6.52 5.32
C LEU A 40 11.60 7.81 6.09
N ALA A 41 12.46 8.66 5.54
CA ALA A 41 12.77 9.97 6.13
C ALA A 41 11.59 10.94 5.97
N ALA A 42 10.96 10.99 4.80
CA ALA A 42 9.79 11.80 4.52
C ALA A 42 8.61 11.43 5.42
N LEU A 43 8.40 10.12 5.66
CA LEU A 43 7.40 9.63 6.60
C LEU A 43 7.70 10.08 8.04
N ALA A 44 8.95 9.96 8.49
CA ALA A 44 9.35 10.37 9.83
C ALA A 44 9.26 11.90 10.05
N ALA A 45 9.36 12.68 8.98
CA ALA A 45 9.25 14.14 9.01
C ALA A 45 7.81 14.65 8.86
N GLN A 46 6.80 13.78 8.74
CA GLN A 46 5.41 14.23 8.63
C GLN A 46 4.93 14.87 9.94
N ASP A 47 4.55 16.14 9.85
CA ASP A 47 3.89 16.89 10.91
C ASP A 47 2.69 17.65 10.32
N PRO A 48 1.44 17.32 10.70
CA PRO A 48 1.05 16.31 11.69
C PRO A 48 1.30 14.86 11.24
N ILE A 49 1.39 13.95 12.21
CA ILE A 49 1.46 12.50 11.94
C ILE A 49 0.26 12.07 11.08
N PRO A 50 0.46 11.31 10.00
CA PRO A 50 -0.64 10.83 9.17
C PRO A 50 -1.58 9.92 9.97
N SER A 51 -2.88 10.03 9.75
CA SER A 51 -3.85 9.14 10.42
C SER A 51 -3.72 7.67 10.01
N VAL A 52 -3.09 7.39 8.87
CA VAL A 52 -2.75 6.07 8.34
C VAL A 52 -1.67 6.25 7.27
N VAL A 53 -0.77 5.27 7.18
CA VAL A 53 0.18 5.11 6.06
C VAL A 53 -0.30 3.94 5.20
N VAL A 54 -0.46 4.17 3.91
CA VAL A 54 -0.89 3.15 2.96
C VAL A 54 0.27 2.84 2.02
N VAL A 55 0.70 1.58 1.99
CA VAL A 55 1.65 1.08 1.00
C VAL A 55 0.86 0.40 -0.11
N VAL A 56 1.06 0.82 -1.36
CA VAL A 56 0.36 0.32 -2.54
C VAL A 56 1.31 -0.57 -3.34
N CYS A 57 0.94 -1.84 -3.51
CA CYS A 57 1.75 -2.85 -4.19
C CYS A 57 0.98 -3.50 -5.33
N SER A 58 1.72 -3.97 -6.34
CA SER A 58 1.13 -4.77 -7.42
C SER A 58 0.76 -6.16 -6.95
N LEU A 59 -0.49 -6.57 -7.16
CA LEU A 59 -0.90 -7.97 -7.02
C LEU A 59 -0.18 -8.86 -8.04
N ALA A 60 0.26 -8.33 -9.18
CA ALA A 60 1.04 -9.09 -10.17
C ALA A 60 2.46 -9.43 -9.68
N ARG A 61 2.95 -8.81 -8.60
CA ARG A 61 4.26 -9.06 -7.99
C ARG A 61 4.21 -10.08 -6.88
N THR A 62 5.23 -10.93 -6.81
CA THR A 62 5.38 -11.91 -5.74
C THR A 62 6.02 -11.22 -4.55
N PRO A 63 5.38 -11.19 -3.38
CA PRO A 63 6.00 -10.64 -2.18
C PRO A 63 7.26 -11.45 -1.83
N ASP A 64 8.36 -10.78 -1.51
CA ASP A 64 9.61 -11.42 -1.13
C ASP A 64 10.15 -10.93 0.22
N ARG A 65 11.36 -11.36 0.59
CA ARG A 65 12.01 -10.94 1.84
C ARG A 65 12.39 -9.46 1.86
N SER A 66 12.67 -8.86 0.69
CA SER A 66 12.94 -7.43 0.57
C SER A 66 11.68 -6.63 0.83
N THR A 67 10.54 -7.05 0.26
CA THR A 67 9.20 -6.52 0.53
C THR A 67 8.90 -6.59 2.03
N GLU A 68 9.07 -7.77 2.65
CA GLU A 68 8.83 -7.97 4.09
C GLU A 68 9.67 -7.03 4.95
N GLY A 69 10.98 -6.94 4.66
CA GLY A 69 11.89 -6.06 5.37
C GLY A 69 11.56 -4.58 5.21
N PHE A 70 11.06 -4.16 4.04
CA PHE A 70 10.60 -2.78 3.84
C PHE A 70 9.36 -2.45 4.67
N LEU A 71 8.36 -3.33 4.64
CA LEU A 71 7.11 -3.13 5.39
C LEU A 71 7.36 -3.14 6.90
N ALA A 72 8.22 -4.04 7.39
CA ALA A 72 8.62 -4.08 8.80
C ALA A 72 9.37 -2.80 9.22
N ASP A 73 10.32 -2.32 8.40
CA ASP A 73 11.02 -1.06 8.65
C ASP A 73 10.04 0.12 8.72
N LEU A 74 9.10 0.20 7.78
CA LEU A 74 8.10 1.25 7.73
C LEU A 74 7.21 1.20 8.98
N ARG A 75 6.71 0.02 9.34
CA ARG A 75 5.90 -0.20 10.55
C ARG A 75 6.63 0.21 11.82
N SER A 76 7.94 0.00 11.91
CA SER A 76 8.75 0.37 13.08
C SER A 76 8.98 1.89 13.24
N ARG A 77 8.78 2.68 12.17
CA ARG A 77 9.10 4.11 12.12
C ARG A 77 7.90 5.03 12.27
N THR A 78 6.70 4.47 12.37
CA THR A 78 5.48 5.23 12.55
C THR A 78 4.59 4.60 13.61
N THR A 79 3.90 5.45 14.37
CA THR A 79 2.83 5.03 15.29
C THR A 79 1.47 5.01 14.60
N ALA A 80 1.37 5.56 13.39
CA ALA A 80 0.16 5.47 12.59
C ALA A 80 -0.10 4.02 12.15
N PRO A 81 -1.36 3.61 12.01
CA PRO A 81 -1.70 2.35 11.36
C PRO A 81 -1.06 2.27 9.96
N VAL A 82 -0.58 1.09 9.59
CA VAL A 82 0.00 0.80 8.28
C VAL A 82 -0.91 -0.17 7.54
N TRP A 83 -1.44 0.28 6.41
CA TRP A 83 -2.27 -0.53 5.53
C TRP A 83 -1.48 -0.94 4.29
N LEU A 84 -1.75 -2.13 3.80
CA LEU A 84 -1.31 -2.60 2.49
C LEU A 84 -2.50 -2.58 1.54
N LEU A 85 -2.35 -1.92 0.40
CA LEU A 85 -3.30 -1.94 -0.71
C LEU A 85 -2.68 -2.71 -1.87
N LEU A 86 -3.34 -3.77 -2.31
CA LEU A 86 -3.00 -4.48 -3.54
C LEU A 86 -3.79 -3.89 -4.70
N ASP A 87 -3.10 -3.66 -5.81
CA ASP A 87 -3.66 -3.11 -7.05
C ASP A 87 -3.21 -3.95 -8.27
N GLU A 88 -3.54 -3.52 -9.47
CA GLU A 88 -3.08 -4.11 -10.73
C GLU A 88 -3.48 -5.60 -10.94
N ALA A 89 -4.65 -6.02 -10.44
CA ALA A 89 -5.19 -7.37 -10.65
C ALA A 89 -5.38 -7.71 -12.13
N SER A 90 -5.74 -6.74 -12.96
CA SER A 90 -5.80 -6.88 -14.42
C SER A 90 -4.47 -7.31 -15.04
N ILE A 91 -3.34 -6.79 -14.53
CA ILE A 91 -2.00 -7.23 -14.96
C ILE A 91 -1.75 -8.67 -14.56
N ALA A 92 -2.10 -9.02 -13.31
CA ALA A 92 -1.94 -10.39 -12.82
C ALA A 92 -2.75 -11.39 -13.66
N ARG A 93 -4.01 -11.06 -13.99
CA ARG A 93 -4.86 -11.85 -14.90
C ARG A 93 -4.25 -11.97 -16.29
N GLY A 94 -3.77 -10.87 -16.86
CA GLY A 94 -3.12 -10.86 -18.17
C GLY A 94 -1.85 -11.72 -18.25
N ARG A 95 -1.24 -12.03 -17.10
CA ARG A 95 -0.09 -12.93 -16.96
C ARG A 95 -0.49 -14.34 -16.51
N GLU A 96 -1.78 -14.66 -16.47
CA GLU A 96 -2.33 -15.95 -16.01
C GLU A 96 -1.89 -16.31 -14.58
N ILE A 97 -1.67 -15.30 -13.73
CA ILE A 97 -1.33 -15.49 -12.32
C ILE A 97 -2.59 -15.86 -11.55
N ASP A 98 -2.50 -16.89 -10.71
CA ASP A 98 -3.54 -17.23 -9.74
C ASP A 98 -3.64 -16.11 -8.68
N LEU A 99 -4.70 -15.30 -8.80
CA LEU A 99 -4.94 -14.15 -7.94
C LEU A 99 -5.12 -14.55 -6.48
N GLU A 100 -5.79 -15.67 -6.22
CA GLU A 100 -6.11 -16.11 -4.87
C GLU A 100 -4.86 -16.61 -4.17
N ALA A 101 -4.08 -17.47 -4.84
CA ALA A 101 -2.79 -17.92 -4.31
C ALA A 101 -1.84 -16.73 -4.08
N ARG A 102 -1.85 -15.75 -4.99
CA ARG A 102 -1.02 -14.55 -4.87
C ARG A 102 -1.46 -13.64 -3.73
N TYR A 103 -2.76 -13.43 -3.57
CA TYR A 103 -3.34 -12.66 -2.47
C TYR A 103 -2.97 -13.28 -1.12
N ARG A 104 -3.11 -14.62 -0.98
CA ARG A 104 -2.70 -15.33 0.24
C ARG A 104 -1.23 -15.16 0.57
N ALA A 105 -0.36 -15.10 -0.43
CA ALA A 105 1.07 -14.83 -0.20
C ALA A 105 1.29 -13.42 0.37
N TRP A 106 0.57 -12.42 -0.13
CA TRP A 106 0.59 -11.06 0.39
C TRP A 106 -0.03 -10.95 1.79
N GLN A 107 -1.14 -11.64 2.04
CA GLN A 107 -1.78 -11.73 3.36
C GLN A 107 -0.85 -12.34 4.40
N ALA A 108 -0.21 -13.48 4.07
CA ALA A 108 0.76 -14.10 4.98
C ALA A 108 1.96 -13.16 5.26
N LEU A 109 2.39 -12.36 4.29
CA LEU A 109 3.45 -11.37 4.48
C LEU A 109 2.97 -10.21 5.36
N SER A 110 1.77 -9.66 5.11
CA SER A 110 1.23 -8.53 5.88
C SER A 110 1.06 -8.88 7.35
N GLU A 111 0.64 -10.11 7.64
CA GLU A 111 0.57 -10.65 9.01
C GLU A 111 1.95 -10.71 9.67
N ARG A 112 2.97 -11.25 8.97
CA ARG A 112 4.35 -11.31 9.51
C ARG A 112 4.96 -9.92 9.73
N ALA A 113 4.63 -8.96 8.87
CA ALA A 113 5.07 -7.57 8.98
C ALA A 113 4.22 -6.75 9.97
N CYS A 114 3.22 -7.36 10.62
CA CYS A 114 2.32 -6.72 11.59
C CYS A 114 1.60 -5.49 11.03
N LEU A 115 1.11 -5.59 9.79
CA LEU A 115 0.30 -4.54 9.16
C LEU A 115 -1.12 -4.57 9.71
N ASP A 116 -1.73 -3.39 9.83
CA ASP A 116 -3.03 -3.23 10.48
C ASP A 116 -4.21 -3.59 9.56
N ARG A 117 -4.01 -3.53 8.23
CA ARG A 117 -5.03 -3.90 7.25
C ARG A 117 -4.44 -4.28 5.90
N LEU A 118 -5.06 -5.25 5.24
CA LEU A 118 -4.87 -5.56 3.82
C LEU A 118 -6.14 -5.17 3.06
N LEU A 119 -5.98 -4.49 1.93
CA LEU A 119 -7.05 -4.10 1.02
C LEU A 119 -6.68 -4.50 -0.42
N PRO A 120 -7.68 -4.71 -1.30
CA PRO A 120 -9.08 -4.98 -0.96
C PRO A 120 -9.24 -6.31 -0.19
N ASP A 121 -10.42 -6.52 0.39
CA ASP A 121 -10.77 -7.82 1.02
C ASP A 121 -10.99 -8.93 -0.05
N ASP A 122 -11.31 -8.53 -1.28
CA ASP A 122 -11.47 -9.41 -2.44
C ASP A 122 -10.42 -9.09 -3.51
N PRO A 123 -9.48 -10.01 -3.83
CA PRO A 123 -8.45 -9.76 -4.84
C PRO A 123 -9.01 -9.51 -6.25
N ALA A 124 -10.25 -9.90 -6.54
CA ALA A 124 -10.88 -9.57 -7.81
C ALA A 124 -11.14 -8.06 -7.98
N GLN A 125 -11.17 -7.31 -6.87
CA GLN A 125 -11.44 -5.87 -6.86
C GLN A 125 -10.16 -5.02 -6.81
N ALA A 126 -8.97 -5.63 -6.87
CA ALA A 126 -7.67 -4.96 -6.81
C ALA A 126 -7.30 -4.29 -8.15
N ASP A 127 -8.23 -3.55 -8.75
CA ASP A 127 -8.00 -2.67 -9.89
C ASP A 127 -8.61 -1.31 -9.55
N HIS A 128 -7.78 -0.41 -9.01
CA HIS A 128 -8.25 0.90 -8.55
C HIS A 128 -7.91 1.99 -9.56
N ARG A 129 -8.82 2.95 -9.70
CA ARG A 129 -8.63 4.12 -10.59
C ARG A 129 -8.24 5.38 -9.83
N ASP A 130 -8.48 5.38 -8.52
CA ASP A 130 -8.24 6.47 -7.60
C ASP A 130 -8.19 5.94 -6.15
N ALA A 131 -8.14 6.87 -5.20
CA ALA A 131 -8.06 6.55 -3.77
C ALA A 131 -9.42 6.16 -3.15
N GLN A 132 -10.50 5.95 -3.92
CA GLN A 132 -11.85 5.81 -3.36
C GLN A 132 -11.96 4.66 -2.37
N ILE A 133 -11.37 3.50 -2.67
CA ILE A 133 -11.36 2.35 -1.73
C ILE A 133 -10.73 2.70 -0.39
N LEU A 134 -9.68 3.53 -0.37
CA LEU A 134 -9.02 3.97 0.85
C LEU A 134 -9.90 4.93 1.64
N LEU A 135 -10.59 5.84 0.95
CA LEU A 135 -11.50 6.80 1.57
C LEU A 135 -12.68 6.08 2.21
N ASP A 136 -13.30 5.16 1.47
CA ASP A 136 -14.41 4.34 1.96
C ASP A 136 -13.98 3.51 3.17
N ALA A 137 -12.86 2.80 3.06
CA ALA A 137 -12.34 1.97 4.14
C ALA A 137 -12.01 2.79 5.40
N PHE A 138 -11.46 4.00 5.23
CA PHE A 138 -11.10 4.87 6.34
C PHE A 138 -12.31 5.50 7.02
N ASP A 139 -13.36 5.85 6.26
CA ASP A 139 -14.57 6.42 6.84
C ASP A 139 -15.38 5.35 7.61
N HIS A 140 -15.47 4.11 7.09
CA HIS A 140 -16.08 2.99 7.83
C HIS A 140 -15.33 2.62 9.13
N THR A 141 -14.01 2.86 9.18
CA THR A 141 -13.23 2.59 10.39
C THR A 141 -13.56 3.58 11.51
N LYS A 142 -13.97 4.81 11.18
CA LYS A 142 -14.34 5.83 12.17
C LYS A 142 -15.70 5.56 12.82
N ASP A 143 -16.63 4.97 12.08
CA ASP A 143 -17.98 4.68 12.58
C ASP A 143 -17.98 3.61 13.70
N HIS A 144 -16.94 2.78 13.79
CA HIS A 144 -16.78 1.77 14.84
C HIS A 144 -15.96 2.24 16.06
N ALA A 145 -15.47 3.49 16.07
CA ALA A 145 -14.67 4.06 17.16
C ALA A 145 -15.46 5.06 18.04
N SER A 146 -16.79 5.11 17.90
CA SER A 146 -17.70 5.99 18.65
C SER A 146 -18.47 5.24 19.74
#